data_AF-A0A1M6G8N4-F1
#
_entry.id   AF-A0A1M6G8N4-F1
#
_cell.length_a   1.000
_cell.length_b   1.000
_cell.length_c   1.000
_cell.angle_alpha   90.00
_cell.angle_beta   90.00
_cell.angle_gamma   90.00
#
_symmetry.space_group_name_H-M   'P 1'
#
loop_
_entity.id
_entity.type
_entity.pdbx_description
1 polymer ?
#
loop_
_entity_poly.entity_id
_entity_poly.type
_entity_poly.pdbx_seq_one_letter_code
_entity_poly.pdbx_strand_id
1 'polypeptide(L)'
;MSNYKFLINKDSEENVFRAIDADRIETLRVSETYDQYGQRVSPEDAGACLYLLTEKACEVAKSFHLEQYEEREYRMGEAILAYEDKAFDEVVDETEEGEDYERDEETCEGFNYWDGSNWQTVVIKYNQSDYWTGWEIVDDEELEKKLNQAIEDMEFESEGGGFRRYTADGYEIEESFYSSSWESYSLRKID
;
A
#
# COMPACT_ATOMS: atom_id res chain seq x y z
N MET A 1 -22.92 -12.39 -4.80
CA MET A 1 -21.66 -12.92 -5.32
C MET A 1 -20.56 -12.25 -4.53
N SER A 2 -19.69 -13.04 -3.93
CA SER A 2 -18.47 -12.52 -3.33
C SER A 2 -17.61 -11.92 -4.44
N ASN A 3 -17.00 -10.76 -4.20
CA ASN A 3 -16.23 -10.02 -5.21
C ASN A 3 -14.77 -9.92 -4.75
N TYR A 4 -14.12 -11.07 -4.59
CA TYR A 4 -12.72 -11.14 -4.22
C TYR A 4 -11.84 -10.93 -5.44
N LYS A 5 -10.73 -10.21 -5.24
CA LYS A 5 -9.54 -10.31 -6.07
C LYS A 5 -8.59 -11.34 -5.49
N PHE A 6 -7.78 -11.94 -6.36
CA PHE A 6 -6.82 -12.96 -5.95
C PHE A 6 -5.41 -12.47 -6.21
N LEU A 7 -4.57 -12.58 -5.20
CA LEU A 7 -3.15 -12.25 -5.28
C LEU A 7 -2.31 -13.53 -5.25
N ILE A 8 -1.23 -13.53 -6.02
CA ILE A 8 -0.16 -14.53 -5.95
C ILE A 8 1.16 -13.88 -5.60
N ASN A 9 1.97 -14.58 -4.81
CA ASN A 9 3.30 -14.12 -4.44
C ASN A 9 4.29 -14.56 -5.52
N LYS A 10 4.93 -13.59 -6.18
CA LYS A 10 5.87 -13.83 -7.29
C LYS A 10 7.20 -14.44 -6.84
N ASP A 11 7.52 -14.32 -5.56
CA ASP A 11 8.74 -14.85 -4.95
C ASP A 11 8.53 -16.26 -4.36
N SER A 12 7.29 -16.79 -4.37
CA SER A 12 6.95 -18.10 -3.82
C SER A 12 6.78 -19.14 -4.93
N GLU A 13 7.31 -20.34 -4.70
CA GLU A 13 6.99 -21.52 -5.54
C GLU A 13 5.63 -22.14 -5.16
N GLU A 14 5.00 -21.69 -4.08
CA GLU A 14 3.68 -22.18 -3.69
C GLU A 14 2.57 -21.58 -4.58
N ASN A 15 1.80 -22.43 -5.24
CA ASN A 15 0.59 -22.05 -5.96
C ASN A 15 -0.58 -21.78 -5.00
N VAL A 16 -0.47 -20.74 -4.18
CA VAL A 16 -1.51 -20.29 -3.24
C VAL A 16 -2.09 -18.97 -3.70
N PHE A 17 -3.40 -18.96 -3.92
CA PHE A 17 -4.16 -17.75 -4.23
C PHE A 17 -4.67 -17.14 -2.93
N ARG A 18 -4.40 -15.85 -2.70
CA ARG A 18 -4.88 -15.11 -1.53
C ARG A 18 -6.06 -14.24 -1.95
N ALA A 19 -7.25 -14.54 -1.42
CA ALA A 19 -8.46 -13.77 -1.67
C ALA A 19 -8.46 -12.50 -0.82
N ILE A 20 -8.70 -11.35 -1.46
CA ILE A 20 -8.84 -10.06 -0.80
C ILE A 20 -10.07 -9.34 -1.35
N ASP A 21 -10.82 -8.67 -0.48
CA ASP A 21 -11.92 -7.82 -0.92
C ASP A 21 -11.38 -6.71 -1.83
N ALA A 22 -11.98 -6.55 -3.01
CA ALA A 22 -11.48 -5.65 -4.04
C ALA A 22 -11.41 -4.17 -3.58
N ASP A 23 -12.26 -3.79 -2.63
CA ASP A 23 -12.33 -2.46 -2.04
C ASP A 23 -11.18 -2.15 -1.06
N ARG A 24 -10.41 -3.16 -0.66
CA ARG A 24 -9.20 -2.95 0.16
C ARG A 24 -7.99 -2.51 -0.64
N ILE A 25 -7.99 -2.74 -1.95
CA ILE A 25 -6.89 -2.27 -2.81
C ILE A 25 -7.13 -0.80 -3.09
N GLU A 26 -6.20 0.03 -2.64
CA GLU A 26 -6.27 1.48 -2.72
C GLU A 26 -5.07 2.03 -3.50
N THR A 27 -5.25 3.22 -4.07
CA THR A 27 -4.12 4.03 -4.51
C THR A 27 -3.50 4.70 -3.28
N LEU A 28 -2.27 4.33 -2.97
CA LEU A 28 -1.48 4.88 -1.87
C LEU A 28 -0.36 5.76 -2.42
N ARG A 29 0.00 6.80 -1.70
CA ARG A 29 1.30 7.44 -1.88
C ARG A 29 2.41 6.51 -1.42
N VAL A 30 3.56 6.52 -2.06
CA VAL A 30 4.70 5.67 -1.63
C VAL A 30 5.09 5.99 -0.18
N SER A 31 5.01 7.26 0.23
CA SER A 31 5.25 7.67 1.62
C SER A 31 4.18 7.20 2.63
N GLU A 32 3.07 6.62 2.19
CA GLU A 32 2.04 6.00 3.04
C GLU A 32 2.24 4.48 3.20
N THR A 33 3.27 3.93 2.57
CA THR A 33 3.63 2.51 2.66
C THR A 33 4.62 2.25 3.79
N TYR A 34 4.81 0.98 4.12
CA TYR A 34 5.70 0.47 5.14
C TYR A 34 6.76 -0.44 4.51
N ASP A 35 7.99 -0.31 4.99
CA ASP A 35 9.11 -1.17 4.59
C ASP A 35 9.05 -2.55 5.25
N GLN A 36 10.02 -3.41 4.90
CA GLN A 36 10.15 -4.77 5.45
C GLN A 36 10.40 -4.82 6.97
N TYR A 37 10.73 -3.69 7.60
CA TYR A 37 10.94 -3.57 9.05
C TYR A 37 9.75 -2.92 9.76
N GLY A 38 8.70 -2.56 9.01
CA GLY A 38 7.50 -1.89 9.49
C GLY A 38 7.67 -0.41 9.78
N GLN A 39 8.69 0.22 9.20
CA GLN A 39 8.86 1.66 9.22
C GLN A 39 8.14 2.26 8.03
N ARG A 40 7.43 3.36 8.27
CA ARG A 40 6.78 4.10 7.19
C ARG A 40 7.87 4.67 6.26
N VAL A 41 7.67 4.54 4.95
CA VAL A 41 8.58 5.12 3.97
C VAL A 41 8.56 6.63 4.10
N SER A 42 9.74 7.24 4.21
CA SER A 42 9.84 8.69 4.39
C SER A 42 9.46 9.42 3.09
N PRO A 43 8.96 10.68 3.18
CA PRO A 43 8.80 11.52 1.98
C PRO A 43 10.09 11.68 1.18
N GLU A 44 11.25 11.69 1.84
CA GLU A 44 12.58 11.71 1.21
C GLU A 44 12.81 10.47 0.34
N ASP A 45 12.62 9.27 0.91
CA ASP A 45 12.80 7.99 0.19
C ASP A 45 11.75 7.81 -0.92
N ALA A 46 10.55 8.36 -0.74
CA ALA A 46 9.49 8.38 -1.74
C ALA A 46 9.74 9.37 -2.90
N GLY A 47 10.74 10.25 -2.78
CA GLY A 47 11.03 11.29 -3.76
C GLY A 47 9.96 12.39 -3.80
N ALA A 48 9.31 12.65 -2.68
CA ALA A 48 8.21 13.60 -2.60
C ALA A 48 8.67 15.05 -2.81
N CYS A 49 7.80 15.85 -3.43
CA CYS A 49 7.97 17.29 -3.54
C CYS A 49 6.67 18.06 -3.29
N LEU A 50 6.79 19.30 -2.86
CA LEU A 50 5.68 20.23 -2.68
C LEU A 50 5.81 21.40 -3.65
N TYR A 51 4.71 21.85 -4.22
CA TYR A 51 4.58 23.11 -4.93
C TYR A 51 3.83 24.10 -4.06
N LEU A 52 4.48 25.22 -3.72
CA LEU A 52 3.87 26.24 -2.86
C LEU A 52 2.77 26.99 -3.61
N LEU A 53 1.57 27.09 -3.05
CA LEU A 53 0.43 27.76 -3.70
C LEU A 53 0.13 29.14 -3.12
N THR A 54 0.51 29.39 -1.86
CA THR A 54 0.17 30.62 -1.14
C THR A 54 1.40 31.33 -0.59
N GLU A 55 1.26 32.64 -0.33
CA GLU A 55 2.29 33.43 0.36
C GLU A 55 2.55 32.89 1.77
N LYS A 56 1.51 32.37 2.45
CA LYS A 56 1.63 31.72 3.77
C LYS A 56 2.62 30.55 3.71
N ALA A 57 2.50 29.67 2.72
CA ALA A 57 3.42 28.54 2.56
C ALA A 57 4.86 29.00 2.28
N CYS A 58 5.04 30.06 1.47
CA CYS A 58 6.35 30.66 1.24
C CYS A 58 6.95 31.26 2.52
N GLU A 59 6.14 31.90 3.37
CA GLU A 59 6.59 32.48 4.64
C GLU A 59 7.03 31.39 5.62
N VAL A 60 6.30 30.28 5.73
CA VAL A 60 6.65 29.12 6.56
C VAL A 60 7.97 28.49 6.10
N ALA A 61 8.11 28.24 4.79
CA ALA A 61 9.36 27.72 4.24
C ALA A 61 10.55 28.65 4.51
N LYS A 62 10.33 29.97 4.40
CA LYS A 62 11.36 30.98 4.69
C LYS A 62 11.73 31.02 6.17
N SER A 63 10.77 30.95 7.09
CA SER A 63 11.05 31.05 8.53
C SER A 63 11.99 29.95 9.00
N PHE A 64 11.86 28.74 8.45
CA PHE A 64 12.74 27.62 8.78
C PHE A 64 14.20 27.87 8.38
N HIS A 65 14.46 28.42 7.20
CA HIS A 65 15.82 28.71 6.72
C HIS A 65 16.51 29.86 7.46
N LEU A 66 15.74 30.83 7.93
CA LEU A 66 16.27 31.90 8.80
C LEU A 66 16.86 31.34 10.11
N GLU A 67 16.39 30.19 10.57
CA GLU A 67 16.94 29.51 11.75
C GLU A 67 18.21 28.69 11.43
N GLN A 68 18.45 28.33 10.16
CA GLN A 68 19.53 27.43 9.72
C GLN A 68 20.65 28.06 8.88
N TYR A 69 20.81 29.39 8.94
CA TYR A 69 22.02 30.15 8.53
C TYR A 69 22.13 30.65 7.06
N GLU A 70 21.13 30.45 6.18
CA GLU A 70 21.10 31.11 4.86
C GLU A 70 19.71 31.66 4.54
N GLU A 71 19.62 32.93 4.11
CA GLU A 71 18.37 33.52 3.68
C GLU A 71 18.02 32.97 2.28
N ARG A 72 17.16 31.96 2.23
CA ARG A 72 16.53 31.49 0.98
C ARG A 72 15.21 32.21 0.75
N GLU A 73 15.00 32.70 -0.46
CA GLU A 73 13.67 33.13 -0.92
C GLU A 73 12.90 31.92 -1.43
N TYR A 74 11.64 31.82 -1.05
CA TYR A 74 10.67 30.88 -1.62
C TYR A 74 9.61 31.65 -2.38
N ARG A 75 9.16 31.09 -3.50
CA ARG A 75 8.10 31.68 -4.32
C ARG A 75 6.98 30.69 -4.56
N MET A 76 5.76 31.21 -4.75
CA MET A 76 4.65 30.37 -5.19
C MET A 76 4.99 29.71 -6.54
N GLY A 77 4.65 28.43 -6.67
CA GLY A 77 5.00 27.55 -7.78
C GLY A 77 6.40 26.95 -7.70
N GLU A 78 7.22 27.34 -6.71
CA GLU A 78 8.51 26.70 -6.46
C GLU A 78 8.33 25.31 -5.86
N ALA A 79 9.16 24.37 -6.32
CA ALA A 79 9.20 23.02 -5.78
C ALA A 79 10.16 22.93 -4.59
N ILE A 80 9.69 22.36 -3.48
CA ILE A 80 10.49 21.96 -2.34
C ILE A 80 10.62 20.44 -2.36
N LEU A 81 11.84 19.93 -2.45
CA LEU A 81 12.14 18.50 -2.55
C LEU A 81 12.46 17.95 -1.15
N ALA A 82 11.75 16.91 -0.72
CA ALA A 82 11.92 16.32 0.61
C ALA A 82 13.38 15.90 0.91
N TYR A 83 14.10 15.41 -0.10
CA TYR A 83 15.47 14.93 0.01
C TYR A 83 16.55 16.04 -0.07
N GLU A 84 16.18 17.28 -0.41
CA GLU A 84 17.13 18.40 -0.50
C GLU A 84 16.88 19.48 0.55
N ASP A 85 15.63 19.65 0.97
CA ASP A 85 15.20 20.82 1.69
C ASP A 85 14.32 20.48 2.90
N LYS A 86 14.89 20.71 4.08
CA LYS A 86 14.23 20.50 5.37
C LYS A 86 13.01 21.40 5.59
N ALA A 87 12.85 22.45 4.81
CA ALA A 87 11.61 23.24 4.83
C ALA A 87 10.39 22.41 4.38
N PHE A 88 10.57 21.25 3.73
CA PHE A 88 9.49 20.34 3.35
C PHE A 88 8.62 19.97 4.54
N ASP A 89 9.21 19.43 5.61
CA ASP A 89 8.47 18.96 6.78
C ASP A 89 7.74 20.11 7.48
N GLU A 90 8.40 21.27 7.58
CA GLU A 90 7.81 22.46 8.20
C GLU A 90 6.57 22.96 7.44
N VAL A 91 6.63 22.98 6.10
CA VAL A 91 5.47 23.35 5.27
C VAL A 91 4.34 22.33 5.45
N VAL A 92 4.64 21.03 5.48
CA VAL A 92 3.64 19.98 5.70
C VAL A 92 2.98 20.11 7.08
N ASP A 93 3.76 20.43 8.12
CA ASP A 93 3.27 20.46 9.51
C ASP A 93 2.46 21.74 9.83
N GLU A 94 2.81 22.87 9.24
CA GLU A 94 2.25 24.20 9.59
C GLU A 94 1.22 24.74 8.57
N THR A 95 1.04 24.05 7.43
CA THR A 95 0.13 24.47 6.36
C THR A 95 -0.76 23.35 5.84
N GLU A 96 -1.75 23.68 5.00
CA GLU A 96 -2.78 22.72 4.56
C GLU A 96 -2.56 22.27 3.10
N GLU A 97 -2.46 20.96 2.89
CA GLU A 97 -2.36 20.39 1.55
C GLU A 97 -3.64 20.65 0.72
N GLY A 98 -3.46 21.04 -0.53
CA GLY A 98 -4.54 21.41 -1.45
C GLY A 98 -5.01 22.86 -1.32
N GLU A 99 -4.62 23.56 -0.24
CA GLU A 99 -4.87 24.99 -0.06
C GLU A 99 -3.57 25.80 -0.17
N ASP A 100 -2.57 25.45 0.64
CA ASP A 100 -1.30 26.16 0.79
C ASP A 100 -0.19 25.56 -0.07
N TYR A 101 -0.23 24.26 -0.33
CA TYR A 101 0.69 23.55 -1.20
C TYR A 101 0.02 22.38 -1.93
N GLU A 102 0.58 21.98 -3.06
CA GLU A 102 0.25 20.72 -3.74
C GLU A 102 1.43 19.75 -3.57
N ARG A 103 1.16 18.49 -3.21
CA ARG A 103 2.18 17.45 -3.09
C ARG A 103 2.19 16.56 -4.32
N ASP A 104 3.37 16.35 -4.89
CA ASP A 104 3.60 15.42 -5.98
C ASP A 104 4.62 14.36 -5.53
N GLU A 105 4.22 13.09 -5.64
CA GLU A 105 5.05 11.93 -5.35
C GLU A 105 4.54 10.70 -6.10
N GLU A 106 5.39 9.69 -6.24
CA GLU A 106 5.01 8.40 -6.81
C GLU A 106 3.86 7.77 -5.99
N THR A 107 2.98 7.07 -6.70
CA THR A 107 1.86 6.35 -6.08
C THR A 107 1.90 4.88 -6.47
N CYS A 108 1.26 4.04 -5.67
CA CYS A 108 1.16 2.61 -5.94
C CYS A 108 -0.24 2.08 -5.59
N GLU A 109 -0.65 1.02 -6.26
CA GLU A 109 -1.82 0.23 -5.91
C GLU A 109 -1.42 -0.82 -4.87
N GLY A 110 -2.11 -0.84 -3.73
CA GLY A 110 -1.77 -1.73 -2.64
C GLY A 110 -2.64 -1.55 -1.40
N PHE A 111 -2.21 -2.12 -0.29
CA PHE A 111 -2.86 -1.93 1.01
C PHE A 111 -1.91 -2.17 2.16
N ASN A 112 -2.17 -1.47 3.26
CA ASN A 112 -1.45 -1.65 4.52
C ASN A 112 -2.16 -2.71 5.38
N TYR A 113 -1.38 -3.51 6.10
CA TYR A 113 -1.90 -4.48 7.06
C TYR A 113 -0.94 -4.65 8.24
N TRP A 114 -1.46 -5.11 9.37
CA TRP A 114 -0.64 -5.48 10.52
C TRP A 114 -0.33 -6.98 10.44
N ASP A 115 0.94 -7.38 10.47
CA ASP A 115 1.33 -8.80 10.37
C ASP A 115 1.37 -9.51 11.74
N GLY A 116 0.83 -8.89 12.78
CA GLY A 116 0.93 -9.35 14.16
C GLY A 116 2.11 -8.78 14.94
N SER A 117 3.13 -8.25 14.26
CA SER A 117 4.32 -7.63 14.88
C SER A 117 4.64 -6.24 14.36
N ASN A 118 4.43 -6.00 13.06
CA ASN A 118 4.78 -4.79 12.33
C ASN A 118 3.67 -4.42 11.33
N TRP A 119 3.57 -3.14 10.99
CA TRP A 119 2.81 -2.70 9.83
C TRP A 119 3.58 -3.09 8.58
N GLN A 120 2.88 -3.56 7.56
CA GLN A 120 3.44 -4.01 6.30
C GLN A 120 2.55 -3.50 5.16
N THR A 121 3.11 -3.41 3.96
CA THR A 121 2.36 -3.04 2.76
C THR A 121 2.47 -4.13 1.71
N VAL A 122 1.32 -4.57 1.20
CA VAL A 122 1.28 -5.31 -0.06
C VAL A 122 1.21 -4.30 -1.19
N VAL A 123 2.29 -4.16 -1.95
CA VAL A 123 2.32 -3.37 -3.18
C VAL A 123 2.09 -4.30 -4.36
N ILE A 124 1.09 -3.98 -5.18
CA ILE A 124 0.72 -4.75 -6.37
C ILE A 124 1.40 -4.14 -7.60
N LYS A 125 1.36 -2.81 -7.72
CA LYS A 125 1.92 -2.07 -8.86
C LYS A 125 2.26 -0.63 -8.48
N TYR A 126 3.34 -0.08 -9.03
CA TYR A 126 3.64 1.36 -9.01
C TYR A 126 3.04 2.05 -10.24
N ASN A 127 2.57 3.28 -10.07
CA ASN A 127 1.79 3.97 -11.10
C ASN A 127 2.66 4.66 -12.15
N GLN A 128 3.84 5.15 -11.79
CA GLN A 128 4.76 5.85 -12.70
C GLN A 128 6.06 5.09 -12.97
N SER A 129 6.28 3.96 -12.28
CA SER A 129 7.49 3.13 -12.40
C SER A 129 7.17 1.63 -12.52
N ASP A 130 8.06 0.88 -13.18
CA ASP A 130 7.95 -0.58 -13.34
C ASP A 130 8.79 -1.31 -12.27
N TYR A 131 8.81 -0.80 -11.04
CA TYR A 131 9.55 -1.44 -9.97
C TYR A 131 9.00 -2.82 -9.65
N TRP A 132 9.91 -3.71 -9.23
CA TRP A 132 9.53 -5.06 -8.82
C TRP A 132 8.62 -5.00 -7.59
N THR A 133 7.49 -5.71 -7.69
CA THR A 133 6.59 -5.97 -6.57
C THR A 133 6.65 -7.45 -6.20
N GLY A 134 6.42 -7.80 -4.93
CA GLY A 134 6.37 -9.21 -4.51
C GLY A 134 5.04 -9.90 -4.85
N TRP A 135 4.02 -9.13 -5.21
CA TRP A 135 2.65 -9.61 -5.42
C TRP A 135 2.12 -9.18 -6.78
N GLU A 136 1.23 -9.99 -7.35
CA GLU A 136 0.47 -9.63 -8.55
C GLU A 136 -0.98 -10.11 -8.43
N ILE A 137 -1.89 -9.39 -9.09
CA ILE A 137 -3.29 -9.80 -9.23
C ILE A 137 -3.38 -10.88 -10.30
N VAL A 138 -4.20 -11.90 -10.05
CA VAL A 138 -4.61 -12.88 -11.07
C VAL A 138 -5.44 -12.16 -12.14
N ASP A 139 -4.88 -11.98 -13.33
CA ASP A 139 -5.51 -11.31 -14.48
C ASP A 139 -6.18 -12.30 -15.47
N ASP A 140 -6.56 -13.49 -14.99
CA ASP A 140 -7.32 -14.49 -15.74
C ASP A 140 -8.77 -14.51 -15.24
N GLU A 141 -9.68 -13.91 -16.02
CA GLU A 141 -11.10 -13.77 -15.67
C GLU A 141 -11.79 -15.13 -15.41
N GLU A 142 -11.43 -16.18 -16.14
CA GLU A 142 -12.02 -17.51 -15.98
C GLU A 142 -11.49 -18.19 -14.71
N LEU A 143 -10.21 -17.99 -14.39
CA LEU A 143 -9.64 -18.46 -13.13
C LEU A 143 -10.21 -17.69 -11.94
N GLU A 144 -10.29 -16.35 -12.00
CA GLU A 144 -10.89 -15.50 -10.95
C GLU A 144 -12.33 -15.94 -10.66
N LYS A 145 -13.13 -16.21 -11.69
CA LYS A 145 -14.50 -16.69 -11.53
C LYS A 145 -14.56 -18.06 -10.87
N LYS A 146 -13.67 -19.00 -11.25
CA LYS A 146 -13.59 -20.32 -10.61
C LYS A 146 -13.21 -20.22 -9.14
N LEU A 147 -12.26 -19.36 -8.79
CA LEU A 147 -11.81 -19.18 -7.41
C LEU A 147 -12.91 -18.54 -6.55
N ASN A 148 -13.62 -17.52 -7.06
CA ASN A 148 -14.78 -16.94 -6.37
C ASN A 148 -15.89 -17.99 -6.19
N GLN A 149 -16.18 -18.80 -7.21
CA GLN A 149 -17.18 -19.89 -7.10
C GLN A 149 -16.77 -20.93 -6.05
N ALA A 150 -15.48 -21.31 -6.00
CA ALA A 150 -14.98 -22.25 -5.01
C ALA A 150 -15.16 -21.73 -3.57
N ILE A 151 -15.02 -20.41 -3.33
CA ILE A 151 -15.33 -19.81 -2.02
C ILE A 151 -16.83 -19.84 -1.72
N GLU A 152 -17.69 -19.59 -2.72
CA GLU A 152 -19.15 -19.62 -2.54
C GLU A 152 -19.68 -21.03 -2.22
N ASP A 153 -19.09 -22.05 -2.86
CA ASP A 153 -19.51 -23.45 -2.74
C ASP A 153 -18.71 -24.24 -1.69
N MET A 154 -17.84 -23.57 -0.93
CA MET A 154 -16.93 -24.24 0.01
C MET A 154 -17.66 -25.04 1.08
N GLU A 155 -17.23 -26.29 1.27
CA GLU A 155 -17.76 -27.17 2.31
C GLU A 155 -16.77 -27.26 3.48
N PHE A 156 -17.27 -27.05 4.70
CA PHE A 156 -16.46 -27.13 5.90
C PHE A 156 -15.86 -28.53 6.07
N GLU A 157 -14.54 -28.59 6.27
CA GLU A 157 -13.81 -29.83 6.50
C GLU A 157 -13.36 -29.95 7.96
N SER A 158 -12.65 -28.93 8.46
CA SER A 158 -12.08 -28.98 9.81
C SER A 158 -11.83 -27.59 10.41
N GLU A 159 -11.66 -27.53 11.73
CA GLU A 159 -11.29 -26.32 12.46
C GLU A 159 -10.10 -26.62 13.36
N GLY A 160 -9.13 -25.72 13.39
CA GLY A 160 -7.93 -25.79 14.21
C GLY A 160 -7.75 -24.56 15.09
N GLY A 161 -6.62 -24.49 15.78
CA GLY A 161 -6.24 -23.28 16.50
C GLY A 161 -6.01 -22.16 15.49
N GLY A 162 -6.91 -21.16 15.46
CA GLY A 162 -6.76 -19.94 14.68
C GLY A 162 -7.10 -20.04 13.19
N PHE A 163 -7.70 -21.12 12.71
CA PHE A 163 -8.13 -21.24 11.31
C PHE A 163 -9.30 -22.22 11.13
N ARG A 164 -10.00 -22.09 10.00
CA ARG A 164 -10.94 -23.07 9.46
C ARG A 164 -10.50 -23.52 8.07
N ARG A 165 -10.73 -24.80 7.78
CA ARG A 165 -10.50 -25.38 6.47
C ARG A 165 -11.79 -25.84 5.82
N TYR A 166 -11.83 -25.62 4.52
CA TYR A 166 -12.91 -25.96 3.64
C TYR A 166 -12.34 -26.62 2.39
N THR A 167 -13.20 -27.30 1.65
CA THR A 167 -12.86 -27.86 0.35
C THR A 167 -13.95 -27.52 -0.67
N ALA A 168 -13.54 -27.21 -1.90
CA ALA A 168 -14.44 -27.08 -3.05
C ALA A 168 -13.64 -27.19 -4.35
N ASP A 169 -14.22 -27.84 -5.36
CA ASP A 169 -13.68 -27.86 -6.74
C ASP A 169 -12.18 -28.17 -6.87
N GLY A 170 -11.67 -29.08 -6.03
CA GLY A 170 -10.25 -29.46 -6.03
C GLY A 170 -9.33 -28.42 -5.39
N TYR A 171 -9.87 -27.51 -4.58
CA TYR A 171 -9.14 -26.57 -3.75
C TYR A 171 -9.33 -26.90 -2.27
N GLU A 172 -8.22 -26.80 -1.52
CA GLU A 172 -8.20 -26.59 -0.08
C GLU A 172 -8.29 -25.09 0.15
N ILE A 173 -9.24 -24.66 0.98
CA ILE A 173 -9.52 -23.26 1.27
C ILE A 173 -9.36 -23.05 2.77
N GLU A 174 -8.54 -22.08 3.17
CA GLU A 174 -8.29 -21.76 4.57
C GLU A 174 -8.73 -20.33 4.89
N GLU A 175 -9.57 -20.18 5.91
CA GLU A 175 -9.89 -18.92 6.58
C GLU A 175 -9.02 -18.83 7.83
N SER A 176 -8.17 -17.81 7.93
CA SER A 176 -7.29 -17.59 9.07
C SER A 176 -7.83 -16.50 9.98
N PHE A 177 -7.76 -16.72 11.29
CA PHE A 177 -8.12 -15.75 12.33
C PHE A 177 -6.89 -15.19 13.05
N TYR A 178 -5.69 -15.47 12.54
CA TYR A 178 -4.48 -14.86 13.07
C TYR A 178 -4.44 -13.39 12.69
N SER A 179 -3.99 -12.54 13.62
CA SER A 179 -3.82 -11.11 13.38
C SER A 179 -2.82 -10.81 12.26
N SER A 180 -2.01 -11.79 11.86
CA SER A 180 -1.04 -11.71 10.78
C SER A 180 -1.63 -11.95 9.39
N SER A 181 -2.82 -12.54 9.32
CA SER A 181 -3.49 -12.84 8.06
C SER A 181 -4.25 -11.61 7.59
N TRP A 182 -3.95 -11.19 6.38
CA TRP A 182 -4.61 -10.06 5.73
C TRP A 182 -5.61 -10.52 4.69
N GLU A 183 -5.48 -11.73 4.17
CA GLU A 183 -6.39 -12.33 3.22
C GLU A 183 -7.69 -12.79 3.91
N SER A 184 -8.79 -12.73 3.19
CA SER A 184 -10.07 -13.29 3.66
C SER A 184 -10.03 -14.83 3.57
N TYR A 185 -9.41 -15.35 2.51
CA TYR A 185 -9.18 -16.78 2.31
C TYR A 185 -7.84 -17.03 1.61
N SER A 186 -7.27 -18.20 1.83
CA SER A 186 -6.19 -18.74 1.00
C SER A 186 -6.63 -20.02 0.33
N LEU A 187 -6.36 -20.16 -0.97
CA LEU A 187 -6.79 -21.29 -1.79
C LEU A 187 -5.56 -21.98 -2.37
N ARG A 188 -5.46 -23.28 -2.12
CA ARG A 188 -4.41 -24.15 -2.65
C ARG A 188 -5.04 -25.29 -3.42
N LYS A 189 -4.52 -25.56 -4.62
CA LYS A 189 -5.02 -26.69 -5.41
C LYS A 189 -4.59 -28.02 -4.78
N ILE A 190 -5.51 -28.96 -4.70
CA ILE A 190 -5.28 -30.34 -4.25
C ILE A 190 -4.98 -31.18 -5.50
N ASP A 191 -3.89 -31.94 -5.47
CA ASP A 191 -3.51 -32.90 -6.51
C ASP A 191 -4.29 -34.22 -6.42
#